data_AF-A0A951V2Y7-F1
#
_entry.id   AF-A0A951V2Y7-F1
#
_cell.length_a   1.000
_cell.length_b   1.000
_cell.length_c   1.000
_cell.angle_alpha   90.00
_cell.angle_beta   90.00
_cell.angle_gamma   90.00
#
_symmetry.space_group_name_H-M   'P 1'
#
loop_
_entity.id
_entity.type
_entity.pdbx_description
1 polymer ?
#
loop_
_entity_poly.entity_id
_entity_poly.type
_entity_poly.pdbx_seq_one_letter_code
_entity_poly.pdbx_strand_id
1 'polypeptide(L)'
;MGAMLLMGEKSILRFTHLTTNDGLSQSNVTCITQDQSGFIWFGTFNGLNRYDGYNFRTFHYSDNMEQSLAHNFISDLAVDKEGFIW
;
A
#
# COMPACT_ATOMS: atom_id res chain seq x y z
N MET A 1 2.59 49.46 24.06
CA MET A 1 1.80 48.53 23.22
C MET A 1 2.74 47.92 22.20
N GLY A 2 3.20 46.69 22.42
CA GLY A 2 3.96 45.91 21.43
C GLY A 2 3.04 44.84 20.88
N ALA A 3 2.61 44.98 19.63
CA ALA A 3 1.80 43.97 18.96
C ALA A 3 2.72 42.80 18.58
N MET A 4 2.51 41.65 19.22
CA MET A 4 3.12 40.39 18.81
C MET A 4 2.31 39.82 17.65
N LEU A 5 2.87 39.87 16.44
CA LEU A 5 2.25 39.30 15.26
C LEU A 5 2.59 37.80 15.22
N LEU A 6 1.63 36.96 15.60
CA LEU A 6 1.70 35.52 15.38
C LEU A 6 1.40 35.24 13.90
N MET A 7 2.43 35.08 13.07
CA MET A 7 2.30 34.54 11.73
C MET A 7 2.09 33.02 11.84
N GLY A 8 0.94 32.51 11.39
CA GLY A 8 0.68 31.08 11.34
C GLY A 8 1.64 30.38 10.38
N GLU A 9 2.36 29.37 10.88
CA GLU A 9 3.28 28.57 10.07
C GLU A 9 2.48 27.76 9.04
N LYS A 10 2.75 27.98 7.75
CA LYS A 10 2.18 27.19 6.66
C LYS A 10 2.86 25.82 6.64
N SER A 11 2.20 24.80 7.17
CA SER A 11 2.70 23.43 7.15
C SER A 11 2.93 22.96 5.70
N ILE A 12 4.17 22.64 5.35
CA ILE A 12 4.53 22.03 4.07
C ILE A 12 4.41 20.52 4.24
N LEU A 13 3.54 19.88 3.46
CA LEU A 13 3.47 18.43 3.39
C LEU A 13 4.68 17.89 2.61
N ARG A 14 5.35 16.90 3.19
CA ARG A 14 6.40 16.12 2.52
C ARG A 14 5.89 14.71 2.33
N PHE A 15 6.12 14.17 1.15
CA PHE A 15 5.72 12.81 0.80
C PHE A 15 6.96 11.97 0.53
N THR A 16 6.95 10.75 1.06
CA THR A 16 7.90 9.71 0.65
C THR A 16 7.30 8.99 -0.54
N HIS A 17 8.12 8.70 -1.54
CA HIS A 17 7.70 7.96 -2.72
C HIS A 17 8.13 6.50 -2.56
N LEU A 18 7.15 5.60 -2.65
CA LEU A 18 7.38 4.16 -2.80
C LEU A 18 6.97 3.79 -4.23
N THR A 19 7.92 3.25 -4.98
CA THR A 19 7.83 3.04 -6.42
C THR A 19 8.19 1.61 -6.78
N THR A 20 8.16 1.30 -8.09
CA THR A 20 8.63 0.00 -8.59
C THR A 20 10.11 -0.24 -8.31
N ASN A 21 10.92 0.82 -8.15
CA ASN A 21 12.33 0.67 -7.77
C ASN A 21 12.50 0.23 -6.31
N ASP A 22 11.48 0.44 -5.48
CA ASP A 22 11.47 0.07 -4.06
C ASP A 22 10.86 -1.34 -3.85
N GLY A 23 10.33 -1.96 -4.90
CA GLY A 23 9.79 -3.32 -4.89
C GLY A 23 8.28 -3.44 -5.15
N LEU A 24 7.57 -2.33 -5.38
CA LEU A 24 6.17 -2.37 -5.83
C LEU A 24 6.08 -3.06 -7.20
N SER A 25 5.15 -4.00 -7.36
CA SER A 25 5.06 -4.80 -8.59
C SER A 25 4.65 -3.98 -9.82
N GLN A 26 3.82 -2.94 -9.65
CA GLN A 26 3.30 -2.12 -10.74
C GLN A 26 2.82 -0.76 -10.22
N SER A 27 2.98 0.30 -11.03
CA SER A 27 2.77 1.70 -10.60
C SER A 27 1.32 2.14 -10.42
N ASN A 28 0.34 1.42 -10.99
CA ASN A 28 -1.08 1.75 -10.85
C ASN A 28 -1.64 0.98 -9.64
N VAL A 29 -1.58 1.63 -8.48
CA VAL A 29 -2.22 1.15 -7.26
C VAL A 29 -3.72 1.41 -7.37
N THR A 30 -4.53 0.38 -7.20
CA THR A 30 -6.00 0.41 -7.32
C THR A 30 -6.70 0.50 -5.98
N CYS A 31 -6.12 -0.13 -4.97
CA CYS A 31 -6.68 -0.23 -3.63
C CYS A 31 -5.56 -0.40 -2.60
N ILE A 32 -5.83 0.06 -1.38
CA ILE A 32 -4.89 -0.01 -0.25
C ILE A 32 -5.68 -0.39 1.00
N THR A 33 -5.17 -1.34 1.77
CA THR A 33 -5.69 -1.66 3.10
C THR A 33 -4.55 -1.97 4.08
N GLN A 34 -4.86 -2.03 5.37
CA GLN A 34 -3.91 -2.43 6.41
C GLN A 34 -4.50 -3.62 7.17
N ASP A 35 -3.69 -4.66 7.37
CA ASP A 35 -4.10 -5.83 8.14
C ASP A 35 -3.93 -5.64 9.65
N GLN A 36 -4.45 -6.57 10.45
CA GLN A 36 -4.39 -6.51 11.91
C GLN A 36 -2.96 -6.64 12.46
N SER A 37 -2.01 -7.13 11.66
CA SER A 37 -0.58 -7.18 12.03
C SER A 37 0.17 -5.89 11.70
N GLY A 38 -0.50 -4.92 11.06
CA GLY A 38 0.05 -3.63 10.69
C GLY A 38 0.70 -3.59 9.31
N PHE A 39 0.69 -4.69 8.55
CA PHE A 39 1.22 -4.67 7.18
C PHE A 39 0.28 -3.89 6.27
N ILE A 40 0.86 -3.12 5.35
CA ILE A 40 0.08 -2.39 4.34
C ILE A 40 0.02 -3.23 3.08
N TRP A 41 -1.18 -3.40 2.54
CA TRP A 41 -1.43 -4.16 1.33
C TRP A 41 -1.85 -3.23 0.20
N PHE A 42 -1.24 -3.41 -0.96
CA PHE A 42 -1.50 -2.63 -2.17
C PHE A 42 -1.93 -3.58 -3.29
N GLY A 43 -3.16 -3.42 -3.75
CA GLY A 43 -3.59 -4.01 -5.02
C GLY A 43 -3.11 -3.16 -6.19
N THR A 44 -2.67 -3.81 -7.26
CA THR A 44 -2.22 -3.13 -8.49
C THR A 44 -2.85 -3.76 -9.72
N PHE A 45 -2.61 -3.18 -10.89
CA PHE A 45 -3.00 -3.83 -12.15
C PHE A 45 -2.23 -5.13 -12.42
N ASN A 46 -1.08 -5.33 -11.77
CA ASN A 46 -0.27 -6.53 -11.96
C ASN A 46 0.41 -6.96 -10.64
N GLY A 47 -0.38 -7.54 -9.75
CA GLY A 47 0.08 -8.18 -8.52
C GLY A 47 -0.50 -7.55 -7.25
N LEU A 48 -0.47 -8.34 -6.18
CA LEU A 48 -0.75 -7.91 -4.81
C LEU A 48 0.59 -7.68 -4.10
N ASN A 49 0.70 -6.59 -3.35
CA ASN A 49 1.93 -6.22 -2.67
C ASN A 49 1.68 -6.07 -1.17
N ARG A 50 2.50 -6.69 -0.34
CA ARG A 50 2.53 -6.46 1.10
C ARG A 50 3.78 -5.69 1.48
N TYR A 51 3.63 -4.62 2.25
CA TYR A 51 4.71 -3.77 2.72
C TYR A 51 4.80 -3.84 4.25
N ASP A 52 6.03 -4.04 4.74
CA ASP A 52 6.34 -4.16 6.18
C ASP A 52 6.88 -2.86 6.81
N GLY A 53 6.90 -1.76 6.05
CA GLY A 53 7.54 -0.51 6.46
C GLY A 53 8.97 -0.35 5.93
N TYR A 54 9.54 -1.40 5.35
CA TYR A 54 10.90 -1.40 4.79
C TYR A 54 10.93 -2.00 3.38
N ASN A 55 10.30 -3.15 3.17
CA ASN A 55 10.37 -3.94 1.94
C ASN A 55 8.98 -4.36 1.46
N PHE A 56 8.86 -4.54 0.15
CA PHE A 56 7.70 -5.17 -0.47
C PHE A 56 7.90 -6.67 -0.62
N ARG A 57 6.83 -7.43 -0.38
CA ARG A 57 6.64 -8.79 -0.86
C ARG A 57 5.53 -8.81 -1.89
N THR A 58 5.82 -9.31 -3.08
CA THR A 58 4.90 -9.34 -4.22
C THR A 58 4.29 -10.72 -4.41
N PHE A 59 3.00 -10.77 -4.74
CA PHE A 59 2.26 -11.98 -5.05
C PHE A 59 1.65 -11.84 -6.44
N HIS A 60 1.73 -12.91 -7.22
CA HIS A 60 1.26 -12.98 -8.61
C HIS A 60 0.52 -14.29 -8.85
N TYR A 61 -0.25 -14.33 -9.93
CA TYR A 61 -0.75 -15.55 -10.55
C TYR A 61 0.41 -16.40 -11.06
N SER A 62 0.32 -17.72 -10.89
CA SER A 62 1.26 -18.69 -11.47
C SER A 62 0.58 -20.04 -11.70
N ASP A 63 0.58 -20.51 -12.96
CA ASP A 63 0.02 -21.82 -13.36
C ASP A 63 0.64 -23.00 -12.59
N ASN A 64 1.86 -22.83 -12.08
CA ASN A 64 2.64 -23.90 -11.47
C ASN A 64 2.61 -23.86 -9.92
N MET A 65 1.78 -23.01 -9.32
CA MET A 65 1.70 -22.85 -7.86
C MET A 65 0.24 -22.78 -7.42
N GLU A 66 -0.23 -23.85 -6.77
CA GLU A 66 -1.62 -23.99 -6.30
C GLU A 66 -2.05 -22.88 -5.33
N GLN A 67 -1.11 -22.27 -4.62
CA GLN A 67 -1.35 -21.19 -3.65
C GLN A 67 -1.02 -19.79 -4.22
N SER A 68 -1.00 -19.64 -5.54
CA SER A 68 -0.85 -18.34 -6.20
C SER A 68 -2.16 -17.56 -6.25
N LEU A 69 -2.10 -16.29 -6.66
CA LEU A 69 -3.32 -15.50 -6.87
C LEU A 69 -4.14 -16.08 -8.02
N ALA A 70 -5.46 -15.94 -7.97
CA ALA A 70 -6.34 -16.33 -9.09
C ALA A 70 -6.18 -15.41 -10.31
N HIS A 71 -5.77 -14.15 -10.11
CA HIS A 71 -5.50 -13.18 -11.17
C HIS A 71 -4.56 -12.08 -10.68
N ASN A 72 -3.83 -11.42 -11.60
CA ASN A 72 -2.87 -10.36 -11.25
C ASN A 72 -3.51 -8.98 -11.05
N PHE A 73 -4.61 -8.69 -11.74
CA PHE A 73 -5.36 -7.45 -11.52
C PHE A 73 -6.14 -7.54 -10.22
N ILE A 74 -5.79 -6.67 -9.26
CA ILE A 74 -6.48 -6.53 -7.98
C ILE A 74 -7.34 -5.29 -8.06
N SER A 75 -8.65 -5.41 -7.91
CA SER A 75 -9.59 -4.28 -8.00
C SER A 75 -9.89 -3.63 -6.66
N ASP A 76 -9.92 -4.42 -5.59
CA ASP A 76 -10.26 -3.99 -4.25
C ASP A 76 -9.63 -4.94 -3.22
N LEU A 77 -9.54 -4.50 -1.97
CA LEU A 77 -9.09 -5.30 -0.84
C LEU A 77 -9.90 -4.96 0.41
N ALA A 78 -10.45 -5.99 1.06
CA ALA A 78 -11.20 -5.82 2.31
C ALA A 78 -10.63 -6.72 3.41
N VAL A 79 -10.56 -6.17 4.63
CA VAL A 79 -10.22 -6.95 5.84
C VAL A 79 -11.50 -7.28 6.57
N ASP A 80 -11.74 -8.56 6.82
CA ASP A 80 -12.90 -8.99 7.60
C ASP A 80 -12.66 -8.88 9.12
N LYS A 81 -13.66 -9.29 9.91
CA LYS A 81 -13.59 -9.18 11.37
C LYS A 81 -12.61 -10.17 11.97
N GLU A 82 -12.40 -11.28 11.30
CA GLU A 82 -11.49 -12.36 11.65
C GLU A 82 -10.04 -12.04 11.25
N GLY A 83 -9.83 -11.01 10.42
CA GLY A 83 -8.53 -10.51 9.99
C GLY A 83 -8.03 -11.10 8.68
N PHE A 84 -8.87 -11.83 7.95
CA PHE A 84 -8.55 -12.26 6.60
C PHE A 84 -8.68 -11.11 5.62
N ILE A 85 -7.87 -11.17 4.57
CA ILE A 85 -7.88 -10.21 3.47
C ILE A 85 -8.54 -10.90 2.27
N TRP A 86 -9.54 -10.23 1.72
CA TRP A 86 -10.32 -10.64 0.56
C TRP A 86 -10.07 -9.71 -0.62
#